data_AF-A0A5A7X9E1-F1
#
_entry.id   AF-A0A5A7X9E1-F1
#
_cell.length_a   1.000
_cell.length_b   1.000
_cell.length_c   1.000
_cell.angle_alpha   90.00
_cell.angle_beta   90.00
_cell.angle_gamma   90.00
#
_symmetry.space_group_name_H-M   'P 1'
#
loop_
_entity.id
_entity.type
_entity.pdbx_description
1 polymer ?
#
loop_
_entity_poly.entity_id
_entity_poly.type
_entity_poly.pdbx_seq_one_letter_code
_entity_poly.pdbx_strand_id
1 'polypeptide(L)'
;MATYSVDDRLLLIAGLAVLCAAMMGDHLFTGRNRQRCARGTLLARHQATAAVTAPLTRRLVLTIVALAAGLLVSACTGAPDRTAEAERLKSTVEAMPGVTDLSMSYHNDIVQGTILDLHVSMEDATEPQIADVATKINELRGNLFDEYDRTLKISVAQFASVSPGTEYDPIAVARTASLVRALHQQVQTRIEWYGTIVGDTSSLKIFAAQAPGEALDAALRLLDGRRADIEVSPAEGTSLPYWSVSGPLTPEGKQRIDHQLSALPGPASWVGVKDGFVTQLTLVIPSEATAYQDLVSTIKAVDGGPQHPIILRWALAGDAATRDEPRWAGMALIGACGYNKNDTTATKGLTAHAQLLQQRIRREFDTCPK
;
A
#
# COMPACT_ATOMS: atom_id res chain seq x y z
N MET A 1 59.66 -17.61 -4.99
CA MET A 1 58.39 -18.32 -5.23
C MET A 1 57.75 -18.59 -3.89
N ALA A 2 56.70 -17.86 -3.51
CA ALA A 2 55.95 -18.13 -2.28
C ALA A 2 54.80 -19.10 -2.61
N THR A 3 54.82 -20.28 -2.02
CA THR A 3 53.76 -21.28 -2.10
C THR A 3 52.71 -20.97 -1.04
N TYR A 4 51.59 -20.36 -1.45
CA TYR A 4 50.41 -20.22 -0.59
C TYR A 4 49.79 -21.60 -0.34
N SER A 5 49.54 -21.92 0.93
CA SER A 5 48.92 -23.19 1.37
C SER A 5 47.47 -23.25 0.92
N VAL A 6 46.90 -24.46 0.83
CA VAL A 6 45.46 -24.68 0.56
C VAL A 6 44.59 -23.98 1.62
N ASP A 7 45.12 -23.81 2.83
CA ASP A 7 44.44 -23.12 3.94
C ASP A 7 44.30 -21.60 3.70
N ASP A 8 45.25 -20.95 3.03
CA ASP A 8 45.19 -19.51 2.73
C ASP A 8 44.07 -19.18 1.73
N ARG A 9 43.73 -20.14 0.84
CA ARG A 9 42.64 -19.98 -0.15
C ARG A 9 41.26 -20.15 0.48
N LEU A 10 41.14 -21.03 1.46
CA LEU A 10 39.92 -21.16 2.28
C LEU A 10 39.71 -19.93 3.14
N LEU A 11 40.78 -19.34 3.70
CA LEU A 11 40.74 -18.09 4.44
C LEU A 11 40.29 -16.88 3.59
N LEU A 12 40.69 -16.82 2.32
CA LEU A 12 40.29 -15.72 1.42
C LEU A 12 38.81 -15.81 0.99
N ILE A 13 38.32 -17.03 0.74
CA ILE A 13 36.90 -17.29 0.42
C ILE A 13 36.02 -17.11 1.67
N ALA A 14 36.48 -17.57 2.83
CA ALA A 14 35.81 -17.34 4.11
C ALA A 14 35.80 -15.83 4.45
N GLY A 15 36.89 -15.10 4.20
CA GLY A 15 36.97 -13.65 4.39
C GLY A 15 35.99 -12.87 3.53
N LEU A 16 35.84 -13.24 2.24
CA LEU A 16 34.84 -12.67 1.33
C LEU A 16 33.40 -13.01 1.73
N ALA A 17 33.14 -14.24 2.20
CA ALA A 17 31.83 -14.65 2.69
C ALA A 17 31.46 -13.93 4.01
N VAL A 18 32.44 -13.70 4.89
CA VAL A 18 32.26 -12.93 6.13
C VAL A 18 32.06 -11.45 5.84
N LEU A 19 32.74 -10.86 4.84
CA LEU A 19 32.47 -9.48 4.40
C LEU A 19 31.05 -9.34 3.82
N CYS A 20 30.60 -10.28 2.98
CA CYS A 20 29.24 -10.29 2.46
C CYS A 20 28.19 -10.50 3.57
N ALA A 21 28.46 -11.37 4.55
CA ALA A 21 27.56 -11.60 5.69
C ALA A 21 27.52 -10.39 6.65
N ALA A 22 28.65 -9.70 6.85
CA ALA A 22 28.71 -8.46 7.62
C ALA A 22 27.93 -7.33 6.95
N MET A 23 27.97 -7.22 5.61
CA MET A 23 27.16 -6.23 4.86
C MET A 23 25.65 -6.56 4.83
N MET A 24 25.25 -7.81 5.07
CA MET A 24 23.84 -8.23 5.15
C MET A 24 23.24 -8.11 6.58
N GLY A 25 24.10 -7.86 7.57
CA GLY A 25 23.76 -7.88 9.01
C GLY A 25 23.09 -6.62 9.54
N ASP A 26 23.28 -5.46 8.91
CA ASP A 26 22.68 -4.21 9.35
C ASP A 26 21.36 -3.91 8.64
N HIS A 27 20.49 -3.20 9.36
CA HIS A 27 19.08 -2.86 9.03
C HIS A 27 18.84 -2.04 7.75
N LEU A 28 19.79 -2.03 6.79
CA LEU A 28 19.87 -1.08 5.68
C LEU A 28 19.32 -1.59 4.33
N PHE A 29 18.91 -2.87 4.23
CA PHE A 29 18.41 -3.42 2.97
C PHE A 29 16.89 -3.66 2.98
N THR A 30 16.17 -2.97 2.09
CA THR A 30 14.76 -3.24 1.78
C THR A 30 14.60 -4.61 1.08
N GLY A 31 13.42 -5.21 1.24
CA GLY A 31 13.18 -6.65 1.02
C GLY A 31 13.56 -7.22 -0.37
N ARG A 32 13.53 -6.43 -1.45
CA ARG A 32 13.91 -6.90 -2.80
C ARG A 32 15.43 -7.02 -2.98
N ASN A 33 16.23 -6.14 -2.40
CA ASN A 33 17.70 -6.20 -2.50
C ASN A 33 18.27 -7.36 -1.69
N ARG A 34 17.66 -7.67 -0.53
CA ARG A 34 18.00 -8.85 0.28
C ARG A 34 17.78 -10.17 -0.48
N GLN A 35 16.67 -10.27 -1.23
CA GLN A 35 16.36 -11.46 -2.05
C GLN A 35 17.33 -11.64 -3.23
N ARG A 36 17.78 -10.55 -3.87
CA ARG A 36 18.76 -10.61 -4.97
C ARG A 36 20.16 -11.02 -4.49
N CYS A 37 20.64 -10.44 -3.38
CA CYS A 37 21.90 -10.83 -2.76
C CYS A 37 21.89 -12.31 -2.34
N ALA A 38 20.80 -12.78 -1.70
CA ALA A 38 20.66 -14.17 -1.25
C ALA A 38 20.63 -15.18 -2.41
N ARG A 39 19.98 -14.84 -3.53
CA ARG A 39 19.99 -15.70 -4.75
C ARG A 39 21.37 -15.79 -5.38
N GLY A 40 22.13 -14.70 -5.42
CA GLY A 40 23.51 -14.69 -5.88
C GLY A 40 24.42 -15.59 -5.04
N THR A 41 24.26 -15.57 -3.71
CA THR A 41 25.05 -16.43 -2.80
C THR A 41 24.71 -17.91 -2.94
N LEU A 42 23.44 -18.26 -3.17
CA LEU A 42 22.99 -19.64 -3.36
C LEU A 42 23.51 -20.26 -4.67
N LEU A 43 23.53 -19.49 -5.76
CA LEU A 43 24.11 -19.91 -7.04
C LEU A 43 25.63 -20.11 -6.94
N ALA A 44 26.34 -19.22 -6.25
CA ALA A 44 27.78 -19.36 -6.01
C ALA A 44 28.09 -20.61 -5.16
N ARG A 45 27.26 -20.91 -4.16
CA ARG A 45 27.43 -22.08 -3.29
C ARG A 45 27.25 -23.40 -4.05
N HIS A 46 26.28 -23.48 -4.97
CA HIS A 46 26.08 -24.66 -5.81
C HIS A 46 27.19 -24.88 -6.84
N GLN A 47 27.75 -23.80 -7.41
CA GLN A 47 28.87 -23.91 -8.33
C GLN A 47 30.18 -24.32 -7.62
N ALA A 48 30.38 -23.88 -6.37
CA ALA A 48 31.55 -24.26 -5.58
C ALA A 48 31.54 -25.75 -5.17
N THR A 49 30.37 -26.35 -4.89
CA THR A 49 30.28 -27.78 -4.54
C THR A 49 30.51 -28.72 -5.74
N ALA A 50 30.34 -28.25 -6.97
CA ALA A 50 30.55 -29.05 -8.17
C ALA A 50 32.03 -29.18 -8.59
N ALA A 51 32.92 -28.33 -8.06
CA ALA A 51 34.31 -28.23 -8.50
C ALA A 51 35.32 -29.10 -7.72
N VAL A 52 34.87 -29.89 -6.73
CA VAL A 52 35.77 -30.57 -5.77
C VAL A 52 36.23 -31.99 -6.22
N THR A 53 35.77 -32.52 -7.35
CA THR A 53 36.06 -33.93 -7.72
C THR A 53 36.96 -34.15 -8.96
N ALA A 54 37.61 -33.12 -9.52
CA ALA A 54 38.52 -33.31 -10.67
C ALA A 54 39.90 -32.65 -10.47
N PRO A 55 41.02 -33.30 -10.87
CA PRO A 55 42.35 -32.72 -10.79
C PRO A 55 42.53 -31.67 -11.90
N LEU A 56 42.05 -30.45 -11.65
CA LEU A 56 42.14 -29.35 -12.58
C LEU A 56 43.44 -28.56 -12.38
N THR A 57 44.18 -28.41 -13.47
CA THR A 57 45.45 -27.68 -13.53
C THR A 57 45.31 -26.24 -13.05
N ARG A 58 46.36 -25.73 -12.39
CA ARG A 58 46.45 -24.43 -11.69
C ARG A 58 45.98 -23.20 -12.51
N ARG A 59 45.94 -23.30 -13.84
CA ARG A 59 45.46 -22.26 -14.75
C ARG A 59 43.93 -22.18 -14.83
N LEU A 60 43.21 -23.29 -14.68
CA LEU A 60 41.74 -23.33 -14.82
C LEU A 60 41.02 -22.82 -13.57
N VAL A 61 41.61 -23.04 -12.39
CA VAL A 61 41.11 -22.49 -11.09
C VAL A 61 41.22 -20.97 -11.06
N LEU A 62 42.29 -20.38 -11.60
CA LEU A 62 42.45 -18.92 -11.68
C LEU A 62 41.42 -18.27 -12.60
N THR A 63 41.07 -18.90 -13.72
CA THR A 63 40.03 -18.40 -14.62
C THR A 63 38.64 -18.48 -13.99
N ILE A 64 38.32 -19.57 -13.29
CA ILE A 64 37.02 -19.72 -12.60
C ILE A 64 36.89 -18.75 -11.42
N VAL A 65 37.96 -18.52 -10.65
CA VAL A 65 37.96 -17.54 -9.56
C VAL A 65 37.86 -16.11 -10.09
N ALA A 66 38.51 -15.78 -11.21
CA ALA A 66 38.36 -14.48 -11.86
C ALA A 66 36.95 -14.27 -12.45
N LEU A 67 36.33 -15.31 -13.02
CA LEU A 67 34.95 -15.25 -13.51
C LEU A 67 33.94 -15.11 -12.36
N ALA A 68 34.14 -15.85 -11.26
CA ALA A 68 33.31 -15.78 -10.07
C ALA A 68 33.48 -14.45 -9.33
N ALA A 69 34.70 -13.89 -9.27
CA ALA A 69 34.94 -12.56 -8.75
C ALA A 69 34.32 -11.47 -9.64
N GLY A 70 34.36 -11.62 -10.97
CA GLY A 70 33.67 -10.72 -11.90
C GLY A 70 32.15 -10.71 -11.72
N LEU A 71 31.55 -11.89 -11.52
CA LEU A 71 30.10 -12.04 -11.26
C LEU A 71 29.68 -11.53 -9.87
N LEU A 72 30.55 -11.62 -8.86
CA LEU A 72 30.31 -11.09 -7.51
C LEU A 72 30.47 -9.57 -7.45
N VAL A 73 31.35 -8.97 -8.24
CA VAL A 73 31.51 -7.51 -8.30
C VAL A 73 30.32 -6.85 -9.01
N SER A 74 29.80 -7.44 -10.10
CA SER A 74 28.61 -6.91 -10.80
C SER A 74 27.30 -7.00 -10.00
N ALA A 75 27.25 -7.84 -8.96
CA ALA A 75 26.07 -7.96 -8.09
C ALA A 75 26.11 -7.00 -6.89
N CYS A 76 27.24 -6.32 -6.65
CA CYS A 76 27.45 -5.39 -5.55
C CYS A 76 27.78 -3.95 -6.01
N THR A 77 27.97 -3.72 -7.31
CA THR A 77 27.92 -2.36 -7.86
C THR A 77 26.45 -1.95 -7.90
N GLY A 78 26.08 -0.90 -7.14
CA GLY A 78 24.74 -0.31 -7.18
C GLY A 78 24.31 0.05 -8.60
N ALA A 79 23.04 0.39 -8.80
CA ALA A 79 22.52 0.74 -10.12
C ALA A 79 23.44 1.78 -10.80
N PRO A 80 23.66 1.73 -12.12
CA PRO A 80 24.49 2.70 -12.81
C PRO A 80 24.04 4.12 -12.47
N ASP A 81 24.98 5.04 -12.26
CA ASP A 81 24.63 6.45 -12.10
C ASP A 81 23.99 6.98 -13.38
N ARG A 82 22.79 7.55 -13.21
CA ARG A 82 21.92 8.12 -14.24
C ARG A 82 21.68 9.61 -14.02
N THR A 83 22.58 10.31 -13.31
CA THR A 83 22.43 11.75 -13.01
C THR A 83 22.20 12.57 -14.29
N ALA A 84 22.96 12.31 -15.36
CA ALA A 84 22.82 13.04 -16.63
C ALA A 84 21.47 12.76 -17.32
N GLU A 85 21.00 11.52 -17.28
CA GLU A 85 19.70 11.11 -17.81
C GLU A 85 18.54 11.68 -16.98
N ALA A 86 18.68 11.75 -15.65
CA ALA A 86 17.71 12.36 -14.74
C ALA A 86 17.60 13.87 -15.00
N GLU A 87 18.72 14.59 -15.12
CA GLU A 87 18.71 16.02 -15.45
C GLU A 87 18.09 16.28 -16.83
N ARG A 88 18.38 15.43 -17.82
CA ARG A 88 17.73 15.52 -19.14
C ARG A 88 16.23 15.28 -19.04
N LEU A 89 15.79 14.30 -18.26
CA LEU A 89 14.37 14.03 -18.01
C LEU A 89 13.71 15.27 -17.40
N LYS A 90 14.30 15.82 -16.34
CA LYS A 90 13.81 17.02 -15.66
C LYS A 90 13.67 18.20 -16.63
N SER A 91 14.76 18.60 -17.27
CA SER A 91 14.77 19.78 -18.14
C SER A 91 13.82 19.65 -19.34
N THR A 92 13.65 18.43 -19.86
CA THR A 92 12.75 18.18 -20.99
C THR A 92 11.29 18.31 -20.57
N VAL A 93 10.92 17.71 -19.43
CA VAL A 93 9.53 17.71 -18.92
C VAL A 93 9.12 19.11 -18.45
N GLU A 94 10.01 19.81 -17.75
CA GLU A 94 9.77 21.18 -17.26
C GLU A 94 9.47 22.17 -18.39
N ALA A 95 10.05 21.96 -19.57
CA ALA A 95 9.82 22.79 -20.76
C ALA A 95 8.53 22.43 -21.55
N MET A 96 7.77 21.40 -21.13
CA MET A 96 6.60 20.96 -21.87
C MET A 96 5.37 21.85 -21.61
N PRO A 97 4.51 22.08 -22.63
CA PRO A 97 3.28 22.82 -22.46
C PRO A 97 2.37 22.21 -21.38
N GLY A 98 1.83 23.06 -20.50
CA GLY A 98 0.93 22.66 -19.41
C GLY A 98 1.64 22.27 -18.11
N VAL A 99 2.96 22.14 -18.11
CA VAL A 99 3.74 21.97 -16.86
C VAL A 99 3.98 23.34 -16.24
N THR A 100 3.55 23.53 -15.00
CA THR A 100 3.75 24.78 -14.25
C THR A 100 4.92 24.69 -13.27
N ASP A 101 5.21 23.49 -12.77
CA ASP A 101 6.32 23.20 -11.87
C ASP A 101 6.70 21.72 -11.96
N LEU A 102 7.97 21.41 -11.69
CA LEU A 102 8.51 20.06 -11.67
C LEU A 102 9.49 19.88 -10.51
N SER A 103 9.09 19.07 -9.53
CA SER A 103 10.00 18.58 -8.50
C SER A 103 10.47 17.17 -8.84
N MET A 104 11.79 16.95 -8.76
CA MET A 104 12.39 15.64 -8.98
C MET A 104 13.38 15.33 -7.85
N SER A 105 13.23 14.15 -7.25
CA SER A 105 14.22 13.58 -6.32
C SER A 105 14.92 12.42 -7.01
N TYR A 106 16.24 12.50 -7.08
CA TYR A 106 17.09 11.45 -7.64
C TYR A 106 18.15 11.08 -6.61
N HIS A 107 18.20 9.80 -6.26
CA HIS A 107 19.20 9.23 -5.35
C HIS A 107 19.80 7.98 -5.98
N ASN A 108 21.12 7.87 -5.91
CA ASN A 108 21.85 6.65 -6.22
C ASN A 108 22.99 6.50 -5.21
N ASP A 109 22.64 6.04 -4.03
CA ASP A 109 23.62 5.80 -2.97
C ASP A 109 23.24 4.58 -2.12
N ILE A 110 24.20 4.09 -1.34
CA ILE A 110 24.04 2.87 -0.54
C ILE A 110 23.07 3.07 0.63
N VAL A 111 22.90 4.31 1.10
CA VAL A 111 22.13 4.65 2.31
C VAL A 111 20.65 4.84 1.98
N GLN A 112 20.33 5.58 0.93
CA GLN A 112 18.98 5.94 0.49
C GLN A 112 18.47 4.99 -0.60
N GLY A 113 19.36 4.21 -1.22
CA GLY A 113 19.05 3.33 -2.33
C GLY A 113 19.00 4.07 -3.67
N THR A 114 18.30 3.48 -4.62
CA THR A 114 18.13 4.00 -5.98
C THR A 114 16.71 4.50 -6.15
N ILE A 115 16.51 5.82 -6.15
CA ILE A 115 15.17 6.46 -6.18
C ILE A 115 15.12 7.46 -7.34
N LEU A 116 14.00 7.47 -8.06
CA LEU A 116 13.61 8.48 -9.02
C LEU A 116 12.14 8.86 -8.81
N ASP A 117 11.91 9.93 -8.07
CA ASP A 117 10.58 10.47 -7.81
C ASP A 117 10.34 11.71 -8.64
N LEU A 118 9.22 11.74 -9.38
CA LEU A 118 8.80 12.89 -10.17
C LEU A 118 7.44 13.38 -9.66
N HIS A 119 7.36 14.67 -9.36
CA HIS A 119 6.11 15.38 -9.12
C HIS A 119 5.97 16.51 -10.12
N VAL A 120 5.02 16.35 -11.05
CA VAL A 120 4.71 17.32 -12.10
C VAL A 120 3.43 18.09 -11.73
N SER A 121 3.49 19.41 -11.72
CA SER A 121 2.31 20.27 -11.52
C SER A 121 1.72 20.67 -12.86
N MET A 122 0.45 20.34 -13.07
CA MET A 122 -0.25 20.48 -14.35
C MET A 122 -1.71 20.91 -14.15
N GLU A 123 -1.98 21.78 -13.18
CA GLU A 123 -3.35 22.10 -12.73
C GLU A 123 -4.25 22.61 -13.86
N ASP A 124 -3.74 23.51 -14.71
CA ASP A 124 -4.46 24.10 -15.85
C ASP A 124 -4.24 23.35 -17.18
N ALA A 125 -3.47 22.26 -17.19
CA ALA A 125 -3.13 21.55 -18.42
C ALA A 125 -4.34 20.86 -19.04
N THR A 126 -4.48 20.93 -20.36
CA THR A 126 -5.48 20.15 -21.10
C THR A 126 -5.19 18.64 -21.06
N GLU A 127 -6.19 17.80 -21.32
CA GLU A 127 -6.00 16.34 -21.42
C GLU A 127 -4.88 15.93 -22.40
N PRO A 128 -4.81 16.48 -23.62
CA PRO A 128 -3.70 16.19 -24.53
C PRO A 128 -2.33 16.53 -23.95
N GLN A 129 -2.20 17.67 -23.27
CA GLN A 129 -0.93 18.07 -22.64
C GLN A 129 -0.50 17.09 -21.55
N ILE A 130 -1.44 16.59 -20.73
CA ILE A 130 -1.16 15.56 -19.72
C ILE A 130 -0.70 14.26 -20.38
N ALA A 131 -1.37 13.83 -21.46
CA ALA A 131 -0.99 12.64 -22.20
C ALA A 131 0.40 12.79 -22.84
N ASP A 132 0.71 13.95 -23.41
CA ASP A 132 2.00 14.25 -24.03
C ASP A 132 3.13 14.19 -22.99
N VAL A 133 2.94 14.80 -21.81
CA VAL A 133 3.91 14.76 -20.71
C VAL A 133 4.11 13.34 -20.20
N ALA A 134 3.02 12.60 -19.96
CA ALA A 134 3.10 11.20 -19.51
C ALA A 134 3.82 10.31 -20.55
N THR A 135 3.56 10.53 -21.84
CA THR A 135 4.26 9.87 -22.96
C THR A 135 5.74 10.20 -22.92
N LYS A 136 6.09 11.49 -22.75
CA LYS A 136 7.48 11.92 -22.78
C LYS A 136 8.29 11.37 -21.61
N ILE A 137 7.69 11.32 -20.42
CA ILE A 137 8.30 10.70 -19.25
C ILE A 137 8.56 9.20 -19.51
N ASN A 138 7.61 8.48 -20.11
CA ASN A 138 7.79 7.07 -20.46
C ASN A 138 8.93 6.87 -21.47
N GLU A 139 8.97 7.67 -22.54
CA GLU A 139 10.04 7.60 -23.55
C GLU A 139 11.42 7.84 -22.96
N LEU A 140 11.57 8.89 -22.13
CA LEU A 140 12.84 9.30 -21.56
C LEU A 140 13.31 8.36 -20.44
N ARG A 141 12.38 7.78 -19.67
CA ARG A 141 12.72 6.75 -18.69
C ARG A 141 13.15 5.47 -19.39
N GLY A 142 12.41 5.02 -20.42
CA GLY A 142 12.64 3.74 -21.08
C GLY A 142 12.90 2.62 -20.06
N ASN A 143 13.98 1.87 -20.28
CA ASN A 143 14.51 0.88 -19.33
C ASN A 143 15.66 1.41 -18.46
N LEU A 144 16.02 2.70 -18.58
CA LEU A 144 17.23 3.26 -17.96
C LEU A 144 17.17 3.26 -16.43
N PHE A 145 15.96 3.28 -15.88
CA PHE A 145 15.69 3.38 -14.46
C PHE A 145 14.97 2.14 -13.89
N ASP A 146 15.00 0.99 -14.58
CA ASP A 146 14.33 -0.24 -14.10
C ASP A 146 14.88 -0.77 -12.77
N GLU A 147 16.08 -0.35 -12.41
CA GLU A 147 16.74 -0.68 -11.14
C GLU A 147 16.46 0.33 -10.01
N TYR A 148 15.72 1.39 -10.32
CA TYR A 148 15.32 2.43 -9.36
C TYR A 148 13.91 2.17 -8.84
N ASP A 149 13.65 2.55 -7.61
CA ASP A 149 12.28 2.82 -7.16
C ASP A 149 11.80 4.09 -7.86
N ARG A 150 10.67 3.97 -8.57
CA ARG A 150 10.21 5.02 -9.48
C ARG A 150 8.81 5.40 -9.12
N THR A 151 8.61 6.68 -8.80
CA THR A 151 7.28 7.23 -8.63
C THR A 151 7.03 8.35 -9.61
N LEU A 152 5.77 8.50 -10.00
CA LEU A 152 5.27 9.66 -10.74
C LEU A 152 4.00 10.11 -10.05
N LYS A 153 3.92 11.39 -9.74
CA LYS A 153 2.73 12.09 -9.28
C LYS A 153 2.48 13.28 -10.18
N ILE A 154 1.25 13.41 -10.66
CA ILE A 154 0.80 14.54 -11.47
C ILE A 154 -0.27 15.29 -10.67
N SER A 155 0.00 16.53 -10.27
CA SER A 155 -1.04 17.41 -9.71
C SER A 155 -1.92 17.94 -10.83
N VAL A 156 -3.22 17.71 -10.71
CA VAL A 156 -4.21 18.05 -11.75
C VAL A 156 -5.20 19.11 -11.29
N ALA A 157 -5.23 19.42 -10.00
CA ALA A 157 -5.81 20.61 -9.40
C ALA A 157 -5.15 20.82 -8.02
N GLN A 158 -5.47 21.93 -7.36
CA GLN A 158 -5.02 22.16 -5.98
C GLN A 158 -5.42 20.97 -5.09
N PHE A 159 -4.44 20.35 -4.43
CA PHE A 159 -4.62 19.15 -3.59
C PHE A 159 -5.22 17.91 -4.29
N ALA A 160 -5.29 17.89 -5.62
CA ALA A 160 -5.80 16.75 -6.40
C ALA A 160 -4.70 16.18 -7.31
N SER A 161 -4.48 14.87 -7.27
CA SER A 161 -3.36 14.26 -7.99
C SER A 161 -3.62 12.84 -8.48
N VAL A 162 -2.86 12.45 -9.52
CA VAL A 162 -2.83 11.10 -10.09
C VAL A 162 -1.41 10.55 -10.00
N SER A 163 -1.28 9.35 -9.46
CA SER A 163 -0.04 8.58 -9.34
C SER A 163 -0.20 7.28 -10.12
N PRO A 164 0.13 7.25 -11.42
CA PRO A 164 -0.31 6.17 -12.32
C PRO A 164 0.42 4.83 -12.12
N GLY A 165 1.45 4.78 -11.28
CA GLY A 165 2.30 3.61 -11.08
C GLY A 165 3.59 3.68 -11.93
N THR A 166 4.31 2.56 -12.00
CA THR A 166 5.56 2.47 -12.78
C THR A 166 5.33 2.18 -14.26
N GLU A 167 4.27 1.42 -14.56
CA GLU A 167 3.85 1.08 -15.91
C GLU A 167 2.44 1.65 -16.12
N TYR A 168 2.28 2.50 -17.12
CA TYR A 168 1.01 3.16 -17.38
C TYR A 168 0.83 3.54 -18.85
N ASP A 169 -0.43 3.56 -19.29
CA ASP A 169 -0.86 4.13 -20.56
C ASP A 169 -1.06 5.65 -20.41
N PRO A 170 -0.31 6.49 -21.14
CA PRO A 170 -0.46 7.95 -21.09
C PRO A 170 -1.89 8.46 -21.35
N ILE A 171 -2.65 7.78 -22.22
CA ILE A 171 -4.05 8.15 -22.51
C ILE A 171 -4.95 7.83 -21.30
N ALA A 172 -4.73 6.71 -20.62
CA ALA A 172 -5.40 6.40 -19.37
C ALA A 172 -5.06 7.38 -18.24
N VAL A 173 -3.81 7.88 -18.17
CA VAL A 173 -3.42 8.93 -17.20
C VAL A 173 -4.22 10.21 -17.43
N ALA A 174 -4.29 10.72 -18.66
CA ALA A 174 -5.04 11.94 -18.98
C ALA A 174 -6.55 11.81 -18.66
N ARG A 175 -7.17 10.68 -19.02
CA ARG A 175 -8.58 10.41 -18.68
C ARG A 175 -8.82 10.33 -17.17
N THR A 176 -7.88 9.72 -16.44
CA THR A 176 -7.93 9.65 -14.97
C THR A 176 -7.81 11.05 -14.36
N ALA A 177 -6.90 11.89 -14.88
CA ALA A 177 -6.74 13.28 -14.46
C ALA A 177 -8.04 14.09 -14.61
N SER A 178 -8.75 13.94 -15.74
CA SER A 178 -10.04 14.61 -15.93
C SER A 178 -11.12 14.13 -14.98
N LEU A 179 -11.17 12.83 -14.68
CA LEU A 179 -12.10 12.31 -13.67
C LEU A 179 -11.78 12.93 -12.30
N VAL A 180 -10.50 12.93 -11.90
CA VAL A 180 -10.06 13.51 -10.62
C VAL A 180 -10.39 15.00 -10.54
N ARG A 181 -10.22 15.76 -11.63
CA ARG A 181 -10.66 17.17 -11.69
C ARG A 181 -12.17 17.31 -11.53
N ALA A 182 -12.96 16.52 -12.25
CA ALA A 182 -14.42 16.56 -12.16
C ALA A 182 -14.92 16.20 -10.75
N LEU A 183 -14.25 15.26 -10.08
CA LEU A 183 -14.53 14.93 -8.68
C LEU A 183 -14.13 16.08 -7.76
N HIS A 184 -12.93 16.62 -7.93
CA HIS A 184 -12.44 17.76 -7.14
C HIS A 184 -13.40 18.94 -7.18
N GLN A 185 -13.98 19.25 -8.35
CA GLN A 185 -14.97 20.32 -8.48
C GLN A 185 -16.24 20.11 -7.64
N GLN A 186 -16.61 18.86 -7.35
CA GLN A 186 -17.79 18.53 -6.55
C GLN A 186 -17.50 18.51 -5.04
N VAL A 187 -16.33 18.00 -4.62
CA VAL A 187 -16.04 17.75 -3.20
C VAL A 187 -15.06 18.73 -2.56
N GLN A 188 -14.28 19.46 -3.37
CA GLN A 188 -13.38 20.55 -2.95
C GLN A 188 -12.47 20.19 -1.76
N THR A 189 -11.86 19.01 -1.82
CA THR A 189 -10.93 18.52 -0.79
C THR A 189 -9.76 17.76 -1.43
N ARG A 190 -8.76 17.36 -0.63
CA ARG A 190 -7.60 16.61 -1.12
C ARG A 190 -8.04 15.26 -1.70
N ILE A 191 -7.63 15.01 -2.94
CA ILE A 191 -7.91 13.77 -3.68
C ILE A 191 -6.60 13.18 -4.20
N GLU A 192 -6.41 11.89 -3.99
CA GLU A 192 -5.30 11.15 -4.55
C GLU A 192 -5.80 9.91 -5.26
N TRP A 193 -5.43 9.79 -6.54
CA TRP A 193 -5.68 8.60 -7.33
C TRP A 193 -4.37 7.83 -7.52
N TYR A 194 -4.38 6.54 -7.22
CA TYR A 194 -3.27 5.62 -7.44
C TYR A 194 -3.66 4.63 -8.54
N GLY A 195 -2.76 4.41 -9.49
CA GLY A 195 -3.03 3.66 -10.72
C GLY A 195 -3.76 4.49 -11.79
N THR A 196 -4.41 3.81 -12.73
CA THR A 196 -5.18 4.46 -13.80
C THR A 196 -6.51 3.73 -14.01
N ILE A 197 -7.49 4.44 -14.56
CA ILE A 197 -8.87 3.95 -14.71
C ILE A 197 -9.07 2.67 -15.54
N VAL A 198 -8.02 2.18 -16.22
CA VAL A 198 -8.05 0.98 -17.06
C VAL A 198 -7.37 -0.22 -16.36
N GLY A 199 -6.87 -0.05 -15.13
CA GLY A 199 -6.15 -1.10 -14.39
C GLY A 199 -6.96 -1.72 -13.23
N ASP A 200 -6.68 -2.99 -12.96
CA ASP A 200 -7.32 -3.81 -11.90
C ASP A 200 -6.98 -3.37 -10.47
N THR A 201 -6.06 -2.41 -10.30
CA THR A 201 -5.47 -1.98 -9.02
C THR A 201 -5.61 -0.47 -8.76
N SER A 202 -6.67 0.14 -9.29
CA SER A 202 -6.96 1.56 -9.04
C SER A 202 -7.42 1.79 -7.59
N SER A 203 -6.86 2.82 -6.94
CA SER A 203 -7.29 3.27 -5.62
C SER A 203 -7.52 4.78 -5.61
N LEU A 204 -8.71 5.20 -5.20
CA LEU A 204 -9.10 6.59 -5.02
C LEU A 204 -9.16 6.89 -3.53
N LYS A 205 -8.45 7.92 -3.08
CA LYS A 205 -8.50 8.42 -1.71
C LYS A 205 -9.02 9.86 -1.69
N ILE A 206 -10.05 10.09 -0.90
CA ILE A 206 -10.63 11.41 -0.64
C ILE A 206 -10.40 11.72 0.83
N PHE A 207 -9.68 12.80 1.11
CA PHE A 207 -9.29 13.16 2.47
C PHE A 207 -10.18 14.26 3.04
N ALA A 208 -10.35 14.26 4.37
CA ALA A 208 -10.97 15.36 5.10
C ALA A 208 -12.31 15.86 4.51
N ALA A 209 -13.16 14.94 4.04
CA ALA A 209 -14.44 15.28 3.45
C ALA A 209 -15.43 15.75 4.54
N GLN A 210 -16.09 16.88 4.31
CA GLN A 210 -17.14 17.39 5.20
C GLN A 210 -18.39 16.49 5.20
N ALA A 211 -18.69 15.86 4.06
CA ALA A 211 -19.75 14.88 3.89
C ALA A 211 -19.21 13.61 3.19
N PRO A 212 -18.58 12.69 3.92
CA PRO A 212 -17.95 11.49 3.33
C PRO A 212 -18.90 10.63 2.50
N GLY A 213 -20.17 10.51 2.92
CA GLY A 213 -21.18 9.76 2.17
C GLY A 213 -21.46 10.38 0.80
N GLU A 214 -21.65 11.69 0.73
CA GLU A 214 -21.89 12.42 -0.52
C GLU A 214 -20.66 12.41 -1.44
N ALA A 215 -19.46 12.52 -0.86
CA ALA A 215 -18.21 12.41 -1.59
C ALA A 215 -18.02 11.02 -2.21
N LEU A 216 -18.40 9.95 -1.48
CA LEU A 216 -18.45 8.60 -2.03
C LEU A 216 -19.50 8.52 -3.15
N ASP A 217 -20.70 9.07 -2.99
CA ASP A 217 -21.73 9.05 -4.03
C ASP A 217 -21.25 9.78 -5.31
N ALA A 218 -20.53 10.90 -5.17
CA ALA A 218 -19.92 11.62 -6.29
C ALA A 218 -18.87 10.78 -7.01
N ALA A 219 -18.01 10.08 -6.26
CA ALA A 219 -17.03 9.16 -6.81
C ALA A 219 -17.69 8.00 -7.56
N LEU A 220 -18.72 7.38 -7.00
CA LEU A 220 -19.44 6.27 -7.62
C LEU A 220 -20.13 6.67 -8.94
N ARG A 221 -20.75 7.85 -8.99
CA ARG A 221 -21.34 8.39 -10.22
C ARG A 221 -20.31 8.60 -11.33
N LEU A 222 -19.14 9.12 -10.99
CA LEU A 222 -18.06 9.33 -11.97
C LEU A 222 -17.39 8.03 -12.40
N LEU A 223 -17.31 7.04 -11.50
CA LEU A 223 -16.79 5.71 -11.81
C LEU A 223 -17.72 4.93 -12.74
N ASP A 224 -19.02 5.18 -12.72
CA ASP A 224 -20.00 4.54 -13.62
C ASP A 224 -19.88 3.00 -13.62
N GLY A 225 -19.84 2.42 -12.42
CA GLY A 225 -19.72 0.97 -12.21
C GLY A 225 -18.30 0.39 -12.41
N ARG A 226 -17.31 1.19 -12.79
CA ARG A 226 -15.91 0.75 -12.85
C ARG A 226 -15.38 0.38 -11.48
N ARG A 227 -14.53 -0.65 -11.45
CA ARG A 227 -13.88 -1.13 -10.22
C ARG A 227 -12.77 -0.16 -9.80
N ALA A 228 -12.82 0.29 -8.56
CA ALA A 228 -11.74 0.97 -7.87
C ALA A 228 -11.88 0.72 -6.37
N ASP A 229 -10.76 0.64 -5.66
CA ASP A 229 -10.79 0.72 -4.20
C ASP A 229 -10.97 2.19 -3.82
N ILE A 230 -11.92 2.51 -2.95
CA ILE A 230 -12.25 3.90 -2.60
C ILE A 230 -12.13 4.07 -1.09
N GLU A 231 -11.34 5.04 -0.67
CA GLU A 231 -11.24 5.46 0.72
C GLU A 231 -11.73 6.91 0.85
N VAL A 232 -12.66 7.17 1.76
CA VAL A 232 -13.15 8.52 2.06
C VAL A 232 -13.04 8.76 3.55
N SER A 233 -12.12 9.64 3.94
CA SER A 233 -11.95 10.01 5.34
C SER A 233 -12.75 11.27 5.70
N PRO A 234 -13.37 11.31 6.89
CA PRO A 234 -14.05 12.49 7.39
C PRO A 234 -13.09 13.63 7.69
N ALA A 235 -13.59 14.87 7.60
CA ALA A 235 -12.93 16.02 8.19
C ALA A 235 -12.80 15.86 9.71
N GLU A 236 -11.73 16.43 10.29
CA GLU A 236 -11.52 16.43 11.74
C GLU A 236 -12.72 17.07 12.46
N GLY A 237 -13.08 16.51 13.61
CA GLY A 237 -14.18 17.01 14.44
C GLY A 237 -15.58 16.61 13.97
N THR A 238 -15.71 15.90 12.84
CA THR A 238 -17.02 15.33 12.43
C THR A 238 -17.24 13.96 13.06
N SER A 239 -18.51 13.60 13.30
CA SER A 239 -18.91 12.26 13.74
C SER A 239 -19.28 11.32 12.59
N LEU A 240 -18.96 11.72 11.35
CA LEU A 240 -19.32 10.98 10.14
C LEU A 240 -18.35 9.82 9.90
N PRO A 241 -18.80 8.73 9.26
CA PRO A 241 -17.97 7.55 9.09
C PRO A 241 -16.83 7.79 8.08
N TYR A 242 -15.71 7.13 8.36
CA TYR A 242 -14.75 6.74 7.33
C TYR A 242 -15.36 5.66 6.43
N TRP A 243 -15.22 5.80 5.11
CA TRP A 243 -15.63 4.78 4.15
C TRP A 243 -14.41 4.10 3.53
N SER A 244 -14.44 2.76 3.48
CA SER A 244 -13.48 1.93 2.77
C SER A 244 -14.25 1.00 1.85
N VAL A 245 -14.12 1.14 0.55
CA VAL A 245 -14.79 0.30 -0.44
C VAL A 245 -13.73 -0.49 -1.19
N SER A 246 -13.89 -1.81 -1.26
CA SER A 246 -13.04 -2.69 -2.04
C SER A 246 -13.86 -3.45 -3.06
N GLY A 247 -13.49 -3.35 -4.33
CA GLY A 247 -14.27 -3.93 -5.43
C GLY A 247 -15.45 -3.07 -5.89
N PRO A 248 -16.29 -3.58 -6.80
CA PRO A 248 -17.36 -2.80 -7.40
C PRO A 248 -18.45 -2.45 -6.37
N LEU A 249 -18.89 -1.20 -6.37
CA LEU A 249 -20.04 -0.70 -5.64
C LEU A 249 -20.85 0.19 -6.59
N THR A 250 -22.15 -0.06 -6.73
CA THR A 250 -23.04 0.80 -7.54
C THR A 250 -23.72 1.84 -6.64
N PRO A 251 -24.25 2.95 -7.21
CA PRO A 251 -25.06 3.89 -6.45
C PRO A 251 -26.23 3.24 -5.71
N GLU A 252 -26.92 2.27 -6.33
CA GLU A 252 -28.02 1.52 -5.70
C GLU A 252 -27.52 0.61 -4.57
N GLY A 253 -26.34 0.00 -4.75
CA GLY A 253 -25.68 -0.77 -3.70
C GLY A 253 -25.36 0.09 -2.48
N LYS A 254 -24.82 1.28 -2.71
CA LYS A 254 -24.55 2.27 -1.67
C LYS A 254 -25.85 2.76 -1.00
N GLN A 255 -26.91 3.03 -1.74
CA GLN A 255 -28.21 3.41 -1.18
C GLN A 255 -28.80 2.32 -0.26
N ARG A 256 -28.66 1.04 -0.61
CA ARG A 256 -29.06 -0.06 0.28
C ARG A 256 -28.26 -0.04 1.58
N ILE A 257 -26.94 0.17 1.49
CA ILE A 257 -26.07 0.26 2.67
C ILE A 257 -26.47 1.45 3.53
N ASP A 258 -26.72 2.62 2.95
CA ASP A 258 -27.19 3.80 3.71
C ASP A 258 -28.49 3.52 4.45
N HIS A 259 -29.44 2.81 3.81
CA HIS A 259 -30.66 2.36 4.47
C HIS A 259 -30.37 1.41 5.65
N GLN A 260 -29.47 0.43 5.49
CA GLN A 260 -29.03 -0.44 6.60
C GLN A 260 -28.40 0.37 7.75
N LEU A 261 -27.54 1.34 7.42
CA LEU A 261 -26.86 2.19 8.41
C LEU A 261 -27.83 3.11 9.15
N SER A 262 -28.89 3.59 8.49
CA SER A 262 -29.91 4.44 9.11
C SER A 262 -30.76 3.72 10.16
N ALA A 263 -30.82 2.39 10.11
CA ALA A 263 -31.55 1.56 11.07
C ALA A 263 -30.74 1.21 12.32
N LEU A 264 -29.48 1.64 12.40
CA LEU A 264 -28.58 1.30 13.49
C LEU A 264 -28.91 2.09 14.77
N PRO A 265 -28.66 1.50 15.95
CA PRO A 265 -28.95 2.13 17.25
C PRO A 265 -28.03 3.30 17.59
N GLY A 266 -26.95 3.50 16.84
CA GLY A 266 -25.99 4.59 17.02
C GLY A 266 -25.16 4.83 15.75
N PRO A 267 -24.41 5.94 15.70
CA PRO A 267 -23.67 6.31 14.49
C PRO A 267 -22.51 5.34 14.22
N ALA A 268 -22.25 5.12 12.94
CA ALA A 268 -21.04 4.45 12.47
C ALA A 268 -19.89 5.44 12.34
N SER A 269 -18.70 5.07 12.84
CA SER A 269 -17.45 5.82 12.66
C SER A 269 -16.55 5.23 11.56
N TRP A 270 -16.79 3.97 11.18
CA TRP A 270 -16.08 3.31 10.09
C TRP A 270 -17.02 2.34 9.38
N VAL A 271 -17.09 2.41 8.05
CA VAL A 271 -17.85 1.50 7.19
C VAL A 271 -16.90 0.94 6.13
N GLY A 272 -16.63 -0.36 6.22
CA GLY A 272 -15.94 -1.13 5.20
C GLY A 272 -16.94 -1.89 4.35
N VAL A 273 -16.85 -1.74 3.04
CA VAL A 273 -17.69 -2.36 2.03
C VAL A 273 -16.82 -3.19 1.12
N LYS A 274 -17.24 -4.43 0.83
CA LYS A 274 -16.59 -5.27 -0.17
C LYS A 274 -17.65 -5.92 -1.05
N ASP A 275 -17.48 -5.80 -2.36
CA ASP A 275 -18.36 -6.40 -3.37
C ASP A 275 -19.85 -6.10 -3.10
N GLY A 276 -20.16 -4.89 -2.63
CA GLY A 276 -21.52 -4.43 -2.34
C GLY A 276 -22.10 -4.77 -0.96
N PHE A 277 -21.31 -5.39 -0.06
CA PHE A 277 -21.74 -5.77 1.29
C PHE A 277 -20.88 -5.09 2.36
N VAL A 278 -21.48 -4.76 3.51
CA VAL A 278 -20.73 -4.29 4.68
C VAL A 278 -19.89 -5.46 5.20
N THR A 279 -18.58 -5.25 5.33
CA THR A 279 -17.61 -6.26 5.84
C THR A 279 -16.85 -5.77 7.05
N GLN A 280 -16.88 -4.48 7.34
CA GLN A 280 -16.36 -3.91 8.56
C GLN A 280 -17.27 -2.77 9.03
N LEU A 281 -17.55 -2.72 10.33
CA LEU A 281 -18.38 -1.68 10.91
C LEU A 281 -17.83 -1.31 12.29
N THR A 282 -17.63 -0.03 12.54
CA THR A 282 -17.33 0.48 13.89
C THR A 282 -18.46 1.37 14.37
N LEU A 283 -19.06 1.02 15.50
CA LEU A 283 -20.23 1.72 16.06
C LEU A 283 -19.92 2.45 17.35
N VAL A 284 -20.65 3.53 17.57
CA VAL A 284 -20.78 4.16 18.88
C VAL A 284 -22.06 3.66 19.53
N ILE A 285 -21.93 2.97 20.66
CA ILE A 285 -23.06 2.42 21.42
C ILE A 285 -23.58 3.49 22.38
N PRO A 286 -24.88 3.81 22.39
CA PRO A 286 -25.42 4.90 23.20
C PRO A 286 -25.41 4.60 24.70
N SER A 287 -25.58 3.34 25.10
CA SER A 287 -25.68 2.94 26.51
C SER A 287 -25.17 1.52 26.75
N GLU A 288 -24.49 1.33 27.88
CA GLU A 288 -24.08 0.01 28.34
C GLU A 288 -25.28 -0.91 28.62
N ALA A 289 -26.42 -0.33 29.06
CA ALA A 289 -27.62 -1.09 29.41
C ALA A 289 -28.29 -1.78 28.20
N THR A 290 -28.21 -1.16 27.02
CA THR A 290 -28.82 -1.66 25.77
C THR A 290 -27.80 -2.33 24.84
N ALA A 291 -26.52 -2.19 25.12
CA ALA A 291 -25.40 -2.63 24.31
C ALA A 291 -25.55 -3.99 23.62
N TYR A 292 -25.95 -5.03 24.36
CA TYR A 292 -26.12 -6.35 23.76
C TYR A 292 -27.25 -6.37 22.71
N GLN A 293 -28.40 -5.76 23.02
CA GLN A 293 -29.52 -5.69 22.08
C GLN A 293 -29.16 -4.83 20.86
N ASP A 294 -28.44 -3.72 21.09
CA ASP A 294 -27.96 -2.83 20.04
C ASP A 294 -27.02 -3.55 19.07
N LEU A 295 -26.05 -4.32 19.59
CA LEU A 295 -25.14 -5.12 18.76
C LEU A 295 -25.87 -6.23 18.00
N VAL A 296 -26.82 -6.93 18.64
CA VAL A 296 -27.63 -7.95 17.95
C VAL A 296 -28.49 -7.34 16.84
N SER A 297 -29.11 -6.19 17.09
CA SER A 297 -29.89 -5.47 16.07
C SER A 297 -29.03 -5.02 14.90
N THR A 298 -27.81 -4.54 15.18
CA THR A 298 -26.81 -4.16 14.18
C THR A 298 -26.47 -5.35 13.29
N ILE A 299 -26.10 -6.49 13.89
CA ILE A 299 -25.70 -7.69 13.15
C ILE A 299 -26.81 -8.09 12.17
N LYS A 300 -28.06 -8.04 12.60
CA LYS A 300 -29.22 -8.32 11.74
C LYS A 300 -29.43 -7.27 10.66
N ALA A 301 -29.30 -5.98 10.99
CA ALA A 301 -29.54 -4.88 10.06
C ALA A 301 -28.55 -4.87 8.88
N VAL A 302 -27.32 -5.33 9.08
CA VAL A 302 -26.30 -5.42 8.02
C VAL A 302 -26.15 -6.84 7.45
N ASP A 303 -27.11 -7.73 7.73
CA ASP A 303 -27.12 -9.14 7.28
C ASP A 303 -25.85 -9.93 7.66
N GLY A 304 -25.23 -9.60 8.80
CA GLY A 304 -23.99 -10.22 9.26
C GLY A 304 -24.16 -11.71 9.60
N GLY A 305 -23.31 -12.55 9.01
CA GLY A 305 -23.36 -14.00 9.20
C GLY A 305 -22.38 -14.76 8.31
N PRO A 306 -22.46 -16.11 8.24
CA PRO A 306 -21.49 -16.91 7.48
C PRO A 306 -21.43 -16.58 5.97
N GLN A 307 -22.54 -16.11 5.39
CA GLN A 307 -22.61 -15.68 3.99
C GLN A 307 -22.04 -14.27 3.78
N HIS A 308 -22.17 -13.41 4.79
CA HIS A 308 -21.67 -12.02 4.78
C HIS A 308 -20.88 -11.76 6.07
N PRO A 309 -19.64 -12.26 6.18
CA PRO A 309 -18.89 -12.09 7.40
C PRO A 309 -18.54 -10.64 7.65
N ILE A 310 -18.66 -10.19 8.90
CA ILE A 310 -18.37 -8.81 9.28
C ILE A 310 -17.38 -8.74 10.45
N ILE A 311 -16.47 -7.78 10.36
CA ILE A 311 -15.66 -7.31 11.47
C ILE A 311 -16.45 -6.19 12.18
N LEU A 312 -17.07 -6.52 13.31
CA LEU A 312 -17.83 -5.56 14.10
C LEU A 312 -16.97 -5.05 15.26
N ARG A 313 -16.78 -3.73 15.34
CA ARG A 313 -16.15 -3.04 16.46
C ARG A 313 -17.13 -2.07 17.10
N TRP A 314 -16.96 -1.81 18.39
CA TRP A 314 -17.79 -0.85 19.09
C TRP A 314 -17.04 -0.16 20.23
N ALA A 315 -17.53 1.03 20.59
CA ALA A 315 -17.14 1.78 21.78
C ALA A 315 -18.36 2.46 22.40
N LEU A 316 -18.32 2.75 23.70
CA LEU A 316 -19.39 3.50 24.36
C LEU A 316 -19.35 4.97 23.95
N ALA A 317 -20.52 5.58 23.77
CA ALA A 317 -20.66 7.02 23.61
C ALA A 317 -20.02 7.75 24.80
N GLY A 318 -19.15 8.73 24.50
CA GLY A 318 -18.47 9.51 25.54
C GLY A 318 -17.37 8.77 26.30
N ASP A 319 -16.94 7.58 25.85
CA ASP A 319 -15.77 6.90 26.42
C ASP A 319 -14.50 7.75 26.22
N ALA A 320 -14.11 8.48 27.27
CA ALA A 320 -12.95 9.37 27.30
C ALA A 320 -11.66 8.64 27.67
N ALA A 321 -11.68 7.31 27.81
CA ALA A 321 -10.55 6.54 28.28
C ALA A 321 -9.29 6.78 27.44
N THR A 322 -8.20 7.08 28.15
CA THR A 322 -6.89 7.32 27.55
C THR A 322 -6.22 6.00 27.12
N ARG A 323 -5.07 6.08 26.44
CA ARG A 323 -4.37 4.90 25.88
C ARG A 323 -4.07 3.82 26.93
N ASP A 324 -3.87 4.20 28.18
CA ASP A 324 -3.44 3.31 29.26
C ASP A 324 -4.60 2.87 30.19
N GLU A 325 -5.82 3.32 29.93
CA GLU A 325 -7.00 3.02 30.75
C GLU A 325 -7.86 1.90 30.14
N PRO A 326 -8.47 1.04 30.98
CA PRO A 326 -9.45 0.08 30.50
C PRO A 326 -10.64 0.79 29.84
N ARG A 327 -10.95 0.41 28.60
CA ARG A 327 -11.99 1.02 27.77
C ARG A 327 -13.26 0.19 27.75
N TRP A 328 -14.40 0.87 27.63
CA TRP A 328 -15.64 0.20 27.25
C TRP A 328 -15.70 0.15 25.72
N ALA A 329 -15.16 -0.94 25.17
CA ALA A 329 -15.08 -1.19 23.74
C ALA A 329 -15.07 -2.69 23.47
N GLY A 330 -15.18 -3.09 22.21
CA GLY A 330 -15.01 -4.48 21.86
C GLY A 330 -15.02 -4.72 20.36
N MET A 331 -14.81 -5.99 20.03
CA MET A 331 -14.73 -6.48 18.66
C MET A 331 -15.20 -7.94 18.57
N ALA A 332 -15.89 -8.27 17.48
CA ALA A 332 -16.26 -9.63 17.13
C ALA A 332 -16.14 -9.86 15.61
N LEU A 333 -15.86 -11.10 15.20
CA LEU A 333 -15.91 -11.52 13.79
C LEU A 333 -17.15 -12.38 13.59
N ILE A 334 -18.22 -11.73 13.13
CA ILE A 334 -19.51 -12.37 12.89
C ILE A 334 -19.40 -13.20 11.61
N GLY A 335 -19.72 -14.49 11.69
CA GLY A 335 -19.68 -15.36 10.51
C GLY A 335 -18.29 -15.74 10.00
N ALA A 336 -17.20 -15.31 10.64
CA ALA A 336 -15.82 -15.61 10.25
C ALA A 336 -14.94 -16.12 11.40
N CYS A 337 -13.77 -16.65 11.02
CA CYS A 337 -12.75 -17.19 11.91
C CYS A 337 -11.38 -16.62 11.51
N GLY A 338 -11.10 -15.36 11.86
CA GLY A 338 -9.96 -14.61 11.32
C GLY A 338 -9.21 -13.75 12.32
N TYR A 339 -9.29 -14.05 13.63
CA TYR A 339 -8.52 -13.31 14.62
C TYR A 339 -7.01 -13.44 14.32
N ASN A 340 -6.36 -12.32 14.02
CA ASN A 340 -4.91 -12.29 13.91
C ASN A 340 -4.29 -12.64 15.27
N LYS A 341 -3.26 -13.49 15.30
CA LYS A 341 -2.57 -13.88 16.55
C LYS A 341 -1.96 -12.69 17.33
N ASN A 342 -1.79 -11.55 16.67
CA ASN A 342 -1.28 -10.30 17.23
C ASN A 342 -2.38 -9.27 17.52
N ASP A 343 -3.65 -9.64 17.44
CA ASP A 343 -4.76 -8.72 17.71
C ASP A 343 -4.85 -8.45 19.22
N THR A 344 -4.19 -7.37 19.64
CA THR A 344 -4.16 -6.90 21.05
C THR A 344 -5.53 -6.46 21.58
N THR A 345 -6.58 -6.43 20.74
CA THR A 345 -7.99 -6.37 21.20
C THR A 345 -8.48 -7.68 21.82
N ALA A 346 -7.63 -8.71 21.88
CA ALA A 346 -7.73 -9.84 22.80
C ALA A 346 -7.65 -9.36 24.26
N THR A 347 -8.78 -8.82 24.74
CA THR A 347 -9.15 -8.53 26.15
C THR A 347 -8.26 -7.61 27.00
N LYS A 348 -7.02 -7.32 26.61
CA LYS A 348 -6.15 -6.37 27.32
C LYS A 348 -6.68 -4.95 27.14
N GLY A 349 -6.85 -4.23 28.25
CA GLY A 349 -7.35 -2.86 28.24
C GLY A 349 -8.87 -2.72 28.06
N LEU A 350 -9.66 -3.77 28.32
CA LEU A 350 -11.12 -3.68 28.39
C LEU A 350 -11.61 -3.70 29.83
N THR A 351 -12.70 -3.00 30.13
CA THR A 351 -13.42 -3.15 31.40
C THR A 351 -14.02 -4.56 31.54
N ALA A 352 -14.27 -5.01 32.77
CA ALA A 352 -14.83 -6.35 33.01
C ALA A 352 -16.18 -6.57 32.31
N HIS A 353 -17.06 -5.55 32.30
CA HIS A 353 -18.34 -5.63 31.60
C HIS A 353 -18.18 -5.69 30.07
N ALA A 354 -17.27 -4.90 29.49
CA ALA A 354 -16.97 -4.95 28.06
C ALA A 354 -16.41 -6.31 27.64
N GLN A 355 -15.56 -6.92 28.48
CA GLN A 355 -15.07 -8.29 28.26
C GLN A 355 -16.21 -9.31 28.27
N LEU A 356 -17.13 -9.24 29.24
CA LEU A 356 -18.29 -10.14 29.31
C LEU A 356 -19.22 -9.99 28.11
N LEU A 357 -19.49 -8.75 27.68
CA LEU A 357 -20.28 -8.47 26.49
C LEU A 357 -19.62 -9.03 25.23
N GLN A 358 -18.32 -8.76 25.03
CA GLN A 358 -17.56 -9.28 23.90
C GLN A 358 -17.60 -10.81 23.86
N GLN A 359 -17.35 -11.48 24.98
CA GLN A 359 -17.41 -12.94 25.07
C GLN A 359 -18.80 -13.48 24.74
N ARG A 360 -19.86 -12.80 25.17
CA ARG A 360 -21.23 -13.19 24.85
C ARG A 360 -21.51 -13.09 23.36
N ILE A 361 -21.20 -11.95 22.73
CA ILE A 361 -21.38 -11.75 21.28
C ILE A 361 -20.58 -12.79 20.49
N ARG A 362 -19.30 -12.97 20.81
CA ARG A 362 -18.44 -13.95 20.11
C ARG A 362 -18.95 -15.38 20.23
N ARG A 363 -19.41 -15.79 21.41
CA ARG A 363 -19.95 -17.14 21.63
C ARG A 363 -21.18 -17.46 20.77
N GLU A 364 -21.97 -16.43 20.49
CA GLU A 364 -23.24 -16.54 19.78
C GLU A 364 -23.09 -16.37 18.27
N PHE A 365 -22.19 -15.50 17.81
CA PHE A 365 -22.11 -15.08 16.42
C PHE A 365 -20.79 -15.37 15.69
N ASP A 366 -19.70 -15.67 16.42
CA ASP A 366 -18.48 -16.14 15.77
C ASP A 366 -18.68 -17.60 15.31
N THR A 367 -18.19 -17.94 14.12
CA THR A 367 -18.25 -19.31 13.58
C THR A 367 -17.03 -20.16 13.95
N CYS A 368 -16.20 -19.68 14.89
CA CYS A 368 -14.97 -20.35 15.32
C CYS A 368 -15.27 -21.75 15.91
N PRO A 369 -14.56 -22.81 15.49
CA PRO A 369 -14.57 -24.09 16.21
C PRO A 369 -14.21 -23.85 17.68
N LYS A 370 -15.03 -24.38 18.58
CA LYS A 370 -14.89 -24.21 20.04
C LYS A 370 -13.86 -25.16 20.64
#